data_AF-A0A6D1ACR6-F1
#
_entry.id   AF-A0A6D1ACR6-F1
#
_cell.length_a   1.000
_cell.length_b   1.000
_cell.length_c   1.000
_cell.angle_alpha   90.00
_cell.angle_beta   90.00
_cell.angle_gamma   90.00
#
_symmetry.space_group_name_H-M   'P 1'
#
loop_
_entity.id
_entity.type
_entity.pdbx_description
1 polymer ?
#
loop_
_entity_poly.entity_id
_entity_poly.type
_entity_poly.pdbx_seq_one_letter_code
_entity_poly.pdbx_strand_id
1 'polypeptide(L)'
;EVSSLKDYEKFINHVSKLQGLPRQYGIHAAGLIISDKDLNEYVPVFENAYSFLQVQVPMEFVEDFGLLKIDLLGLKTLTEIKHIEKRISK
;
A
#
# COMPACT_ATOMS: atom_id res chain seq x y z
N GLU A 1 31.37 14.46 27.26
CA GLU A 1 30.34 13.44 27.62
C GLU A 1 28.97 14.04 27.93
N VAL A 2 28.83 15.16 28.66
CA VAL A 2 27.50 15.76 28.96
C VAL A 2 26.82 16.45 27.76
N SER A 3 27.60 16.98 26.79
CA SER A 3 27.04 17.62 25.58
C SER A 3 26.27 16.65 24.70
N SER A 4 26.79 15.42 24.52
CA SER A 4 26.18 14.42 23.64
C SER A 4 24.84 13.90 24.16
N LEU A 5 24.60 13.94 25.47
CA LEU A 5 23.32 13.55 26.08
C LEU A 5 22.22 14.56 25.76
N LYS A 6 22.52 15.86 25.82
CA LYS A 6 21.57 16.92 25.44
C LYS A 6 21.23 16.89 23.95
N ASP A 7 22.23 16.58 23.11
CA ASP A 7 22.02 16.41 21.68
C ASP A 7 21.12 15.20 21.39
N TYR A 8 21.26 14.12 22.16
CA TYR A 8 20.39 12.93 22.04
C TYR A 8 18.94 13.21 22.46
N GLU A 9 18.71 13.91 23.58
CA GLU A 9 17.36 14.33 24.00
C GLU A 9 16.70 15.22 22.94
N LYS A 10 17.45 16.16 22.36
CA LYS A 10 16.95 17.03 21.29
C LYS A 10 16.63 16.23 20.03
N PHE A 11 17.45 15.26 19.67
CA PHE A 11 17.22 14.36 18.55
C PHE A 11 15.94 13.54 18.73
N ILE A 12 15.77 12.87 19.88
CA ILE A 12 14.57 12.10 20.18
C ILE A 12 13.32 12.98 20.13
N ASN A 13 13.37 14.17 20.75
CA ASN A 13 12.24 15.11 20.71
C ASN A 13 11.85 15.55 19.29
N HIS A 14 12.81 15.69 18.37
CA HIS A 14 12.50 15.97 16.98
C HIS A 14 11.93 14.76 16.25
N VAL A 15 12.52 13.58 16.43
CA VAL A 15 12.06 12.34 15.78
C VAL A 15 10.65 11.96 16.24
N SER A 16 10.35 12.10 17.53
CA SER A 16 9.01 11.83 18.06
C SER A 16 7.92 12.71 17.42
N LYS A 17 8.25 13.94 17.00
CA LYS A 17 7.32 14.81 16.28
C LYS A 17 7.10 14.39 14.82
N LEU A 18 8.04 13.65 14.24
CA LEU A 18 7.97 13.17 12.86
C LEU A 18 7.35 11.77 12.75
N GLN A 19 7.23 11.05 13.87
CA GLN A 19 6.67 9.71 13.91
C GLN A 19 5.19 9.72 13.49
N GLY A 20 4.82 8.84 12.57
CA GLY A 20 3.44 8.68 12.10
C GLY A 20 3.01 9.66 11.01
N LEU A 21 3.87 10.61 10.62
CA LEU A 21 3.57 11.49 9.50
C LEU A 21 3.65 10.72 8.17
N PRO A 22 2.71 10.95 7.24
CA PRO A 22 2.78 10.37 5.91
C PRO A 22 4.02 10.89 5.17
N ARG A 23 4.81 9.97 4.61
CA ARG A 23 6.07 10.29 3.92
C ARG A 23 5.91 10.38 2.41
N GLN A 24 5.23 9.40 1.81
CA GLN A 24 5.02 9.27 0.37
C GLN A 24 3.73 8.50 0.12
N TYR A 25 3.15 8.64 -1.07
CA TYR A 25 2.08 7.77 -1.51
C TYR A 25 2.65 6.38 -1.81
N GLY A 26 2.08 5.35 -1.18
CA GLY A 26 2.39 3.95 -1.48
C GLY A 26 1.37 3.37 -2.44
N ILE A 27 1.75 2.34 -3.18
CA ILE A 27 0.79 1.50 -3.89
C ILE A 27 0.47 0.32 -2.98
N HIS A 28 -0.82 0.11 -2.70
CA HIS A 28 -1.25 -1.13 -2.08
C HIS A 28 -1.12 -2.24 -3.13
N ALA A 29 -0.03 -3.00 -3.05
CA ALA A 29 0.41 -3.93 -4.10
C ALA A 29 -0.61 -5.03 -4.45
N ALA A 30 -1.65 -5.22 -3.63
CA ALA A 30 -2.68 -6.24 -3.80
C ALA A 30 -4.08 -5.68 -4.08
N GLY A 31 -4.32 -4.37 -3.93
CA GLY A 31 -5.66 -3.80 -4.01
C GLY A 31 -6.13 -3.59 -5.43
N LEU A 32 -7.14 -4.34 -5.85
CA LEU A 32 -7.95 -4.03 -7.02
C LEU A 32 -9.25 -3.37 -6.58
N ILE A 33 -9.65 -2.34 -7.32
CA ILE A 33 -10.90 -1.61 -7.11
C ILE A 33 -11.75 -1.83 -8.34
N ILE A 34 -13.00 -2.22 -8.11
CA ILE A 34 -14.00 -2.45 -9.15
C ILE A 34 -15.14 -1.46 -8.93
N SER A 35 -15.45 -0.72 -10.00
CA SER A 35 -16.56 0.22 -10.09
C SER A 35 -17.43 -0.12 -11.29
N ASP A 36 -18.71 0.24 -11.20
CA ASP A 36 -19.69 0.16 -12.28
C ASP A 36 -19.60 1.34 -13.26
N LYS A 37 -18.97 2.44 -12.85
CA LYS A 37 -18.70 3.65 -13.65
C LYS A 37 -17.23 4.06 -13.59
N ASP A 38 -16.87 5.18 -14.20
CA ASP A 38 -15.51 5.73 -14.13
C ASP A 38 -15.15 6.06 -12.66
N LEU A 39 -13.95 5.68 -12.22
CA LEU A 39 -13.51 5.91 -10.85
C LEU A 39 -13.48 7.41 -10.49
N ASN A 40 -13.24 8.29 -11.46
CA ASN A 40 -13.26 9.74 -11.26
C ASN A 40 -14.63 10.28 -10.79
N GLU A 41 -15.71 9.55 -11.02
CA GLU A 41 -17.05 9.92 -10.53
C GLU A 41 -17.19 9.68 -9.02
N TYR A 42 -16.40 8.76 -8.47
CA TYR A 42 -16.45 8.38 -7.05
C TYR A 42 -15.37 9.06 -6.23
N VAL A 43 -14.12 8.99 -6.71
CA VAL A 43 -12.93 9.43 -5.96
C VAL A 43 -11.85 9.96 -6.90
N PRO A 44 -10.98 10.88 -6.44
CA PRO A 44 -9.83 11.31 -7.23
C PRO A 44 -8.90 10.13 -7.54
N VAL A 45 -8.50 10.01 -8.79
CA VAL A 45 -7.49 9.06 -9.26
C VAL A 45 -6.31 9.78 -9.89
N PHE A 46 -5.20 9.07 -10.06
CA PHE A 46 -4.04 9.54 -10.81
C PHE A 46 -3.33 8.34 -11.46
N GLU A 47 -2.54 8.60 -12.49
CA GLU A 47 -1.64 7.59 -13.04
C GLU A 47 -0.38 7.52 -12.18
N ASN A 48 -0.08 6.34 -11.64
CA ASN A 48 1.10 6.14 -10.81
C ASN A 48 2.37 5.88 -11.64
N ALA A 49 3.52 5.75 -10.97
CA ALA A 49 4.83 5.53 -11.61
C ALA A 49 4.94 4.23 -12.43
N TYR A 50 3.97 3.31 -12.31
CA TYR A 50 3.91 2.06 -13.07
C TYR A 50 2.81 2.10 -14.15
N SER A 51 2.29 3.28 -14.49
CA SER A 51 1.19 3.47 -15.45
C SER A 51 -0.10 2.74 -15.09
N PHE A 52 -0.35 2.52 -13.80
CA PHE A 52 -1.65 2.08 -13.31
C PHE A 52 -2.48 3.26 -12.82
N LEU A 53 -3.78 3.19 -13.07
CA LEU A 53 -4.76 4.11 -12.49
C LEU A 53 -4.93 3.78 -11.00
N GLN A 54 -4.59 4.74 -10.14
CA GLN A 54 -4.60 4.59 -8.69
C GLN A 54 -5.55 5.59 -8.03
N VAL A 55 -6.36 5.13 -7.07
CA VAL A 55 -7.16 6.01 -6.20
C VAL A 55 -6.27 6.75 -5.20
N GLN A 56 -6.58 8.02 -4.96
CA GLN A 56 -5.84 8.88 -4.01
C GLN A 56 -6.36 8.77 -2.57
N VAL A 57 -7.53 8.15 -2.38
CA VAL A 57 -8.09 7.90 -1.05
C VAL A 57 -7.42 6.68 -0.39
N PRO A 58 -7.19 6.72 0.93
CA PRO A 58 -6.69 5.55 1.66
C PRO A 58 -7.63 4.35 1.52
N MET A 59 -7.06 3.14 1.49
CA MET A 59 -7.79 1.88 1.31
C MET A 59 -8.95 1.70 2.30
N GLU A 60 -8.76 2.16 3.54
CA GLU A 60 -9.73 2.05 4.63
C GLU A 60 -11.07 2.76 4.32
N PHE A 61 -11.06 3.76 3.45
CA PHE A 61 -12.24 4.56 3.12
C PHE A 61 -12.84 4.20 1.76
N VAL A 62 -12.19 3.34 0.96
CA VAL A 62 -12.61 3.04 -0.42
C VAL A 62 -14.03 2.44 -0.45
N GLU A 63 -14.33 1.53 0.48
CA GLU A 63 -15.64 0.89 0.57
C GLU A 63 -16.76 1.88 0.97
N ASP A 64 -16.43 2.94 1.74
CA ASP A 64 -17.38 3.98 2.14
C ASP A 64 -17.89 4.80 0.93
N PHE A 65 -17.10 4.86 -0.16
CA PHE A 65 -17.50 5.48 -1.42
C PHE A 65 -18.36 4.55 -2.31
N GLY A 66 -18.73 3.35 -1.82
CA GLY A 66 -19.50 2.37 -2.57
C GLY A 66 -18.68 1.59 -3.59
N LEU A 67 -17.36 1.63 -3.50
CA LEU A 67 -16.45 0.92 -4.39
C LEU A 67 -16.18 -0.49 -3.87
N LEU A 68 -16.18 -1.48 -4.76
CA LEU A 68 -15.83 -2.85 -4.42
C LEU A 68 -14.31 -3.01 -4.41
N LYS A 69 -13.76 -3.44 -3.28
CA LYS A 69 -12.33 -3.75 -3.14
C LYS A 69 -12.10 -5.27 -3.15
N ILE A 70 -11.08 -5.72 -3.87
CA ILE A 70 -10.59 -7.10 -3.85
C ILE A 70 -9.08 -7.09 -3.64
N ASP A 71 -8.57 -7.95 -2.76
CA ASP A 71 -7.12 -8.15 -2.59
C ASP A 71 -6.64 -9.36 -3.41
N LEU A 72 -5.79 -9.15 -4.40
CA LEU A 72 -5.05 -10.20 -5.10
C LEU A 72 -3.64 -10.36 -4.51
N LEU A 73 -3.45 -11.44 -3.77
CA LEU A 73 -2.19 -11.74 -3.09
C LEU A 73 -1.31 -12.69 -3.92
N GLY A 74 -0.10 -12.26 -4.22
CA GLY A 74 0.93 -13.09 -4.85
C GLY A 74 1.60 -14.03 -3.85
N LEU A 75 0.93 -15.13 -3.49
CA LEU A 75 1.48 -16.11 -2.55
C LEU A 75 2.51 -17.02 -3.22
N LYS A 76 3.79 -16.90 -2.83
CA LYS A 76 4.87 -17.77 -3.31
C LYS A 76 4.53 -19.25 -3.13
N THR A 77 3.89 -19.62 -2.03
CA THR A 77 3.49 -21.00 -1.73
C THR A 77 2.60 -21.61 -2.83
N LEU A 78 1.66 -20.85 -3.38
CA LEU A 78 0.80 -21.32 -4.48
C LEU A 78 1.61 -21.57 -5.76
N THR A 79 2.60 -20.71 -6.04
CA THR A 79 3.53 -20.91 -7.16
C THR A 79 4.34 -22.19 -6.99
N GLU A 80 4.83 -22.47 -5.78
CA GLU A 80 5.58 -23.71 -5.52
C GLU A 80 4.71 -24.98 -5.64
N ILE A 81 3.48 -24.95 -5.13
CA ILE A 81 2.53 -26.07 -5.30
C ILE A 81 2.33 -26.36 -6.79
N LYS A 82 2.09 -25.33 -7.61
CA LYS A 82 1.94 -25.48 -9.06
C LYS A 82 3.17 -26.10 -9.74
N HIS A 83 4.38 -25.76 -9.27
CA HIS A 83 5.61 -26.38 -9.77
C HIS A 83 5.69 -27.87 -9.44
N ILE A 84 5.28 -28.25 -8.22
CA ILE A 84 5.26 -29.65 -7.76
C ILE A 84 4.25 -30.46 -8.59
N GLU A 85 3.02 -29.97 -8.76
CA GLU A 85 1.99 -30.63 -9.57
C GLU A 85 2.48 -30.90 -10.99
N LYS A 86 3.08 -29.90 -11.64
CA LYS A 86 3.63 -30.02 -13.00
C LYS A 86 4.76 -31.05 -13.11
N ARG A 87 5.50 -31.29 -12.02
CA ARG A 87 6.60 -32.25 -11.98
C ARG A 87 6.11 -33.68 -11.77
N ILE A 88 5.00 -33.86 -11.05
CA ILE A 88 4.37 -35.18 -10.81
C ILE A 88 3.55 -35.62 -12.02
N SER A 89 2.94 -34.68 -12.75
CA SER A 89 2.14 -34.98 -13.95
C SER A 89 2.99 -35.31 -15.21
N LYS A 90 4.30 -35.45 -15.06
CA LYS A 90 5.27 -35.73 -16.12
C LYS A 90 5.79 -37.15 -15.96
#